data_AF-A0A2T1DX14-F1
#
_entry.id   AF-A0A2T1DX14-F1
#
_cell.length_a   1.000
_cell.length_b   1.000
_cell.length_c   1.000
_cell.angle_alpha   90.00
_cell.angle_beta   90.00
_cell.angle_gamma   90.00
#
_symmetry.space_group_name_H-M   'P 1'
#
loop_
_entity.id
_entity.type
_entity.pdbx_description
1 polymer ?
#
loop_
_entity_poly.entity_id
_entity_poly.type
_entity_poly.pdbx_seq_one_letter_code
_entity_poly.pdbx_strand_id
1 'polypeptide(L)'
;MSGSVSDDSRAAAEPDAVVTNGNEDDRRPTQTRIRIRIPKNYQDEPVISRLTSHYGLTVNITAALLGANARDDGWFDLELRGTSEQIRSALLYFNELDLEIWKENTEDQSDGW
;
A
#
# COMPACT_ATOMS: atom_id res chain seq x y z
N MET A 1 10.47 -51.19 48.19
CA MET A 1 11.46 -50.13 48.48
C MET A 1 12.55 -50.21 47.42
N SER A 2 13.06 -49.04 47.01
CA SER A 2 13.99 -48.76 45.90
C SER A 2 13.33 -48.73 44.53
N GLY A 3 13.42 -47.67 43.71
CA GLY A 3 14.12 -46.40 43.80
C GLY A 3 14.15 -45.81 42.38
N SER A 4 13.81 -44.52 42.24
CA SER A 4 13.74 -43.78 40.97
C SER A 4 15.10 -43.66 40.27
N VAL A 5 15.10 -43.63 38.93
CA VAL A 5 16.05 -42.80 38.17
C VAL A 5 15.28 -42.10 37.05
N SER A 6 15.29 -40.78 37.14
CA SER A 6 14.84 -39.83 36.13
C SER A 6 15.86 -39.81 34.98
N ASP A 7 15.39 -39.87 33.75
CA ASP A 7 16.18 -39.47 32.58
C ASP A 7 15.51 -38.22 31.99
N ASP A 8 15.92 -37.08 32.54
CA ASP A 8 15.74 -35.75 31.97
C ASP A 8 17.07 -35.43 31.28
N SER A 9 17.08 -35.27 29.94
CA SER A 9 17.95 -34.31 29.25
C SER A 9 17.73 -34.26 27.74
N ARG A 10 17.09 -33.16 27.33
CA ARG A 10 17.33 -32.34 26.14
C ARG A 10 17.10 -32.97 24.77
N ALA A 11 15.84 -32.90 24.33
CA ALA A 11 15.54 -32.60 22.93
C ALA A 11 16.27 -31.30 22.53
N ALA A 12 17.18 -31.39 21.56
CA ALA A 12 17.66 -30.22 20.84
C ALA A 12 16.47 -29.71 20.03
N ALA A 13 15.86 -28.60 20.48
CA ALA A 13 14.94 -27.84 19.66
C ALA A 13 15.69 -27.41 18.40
N GLU A 14 15.20 -27.88 17.25
CA GLU A 14 15.61 -27.44 15.92
C GLU A 14 15.45 -25.91 15.83
N PRO A 15 16.31 -25.21 15.08
CA PRO A 15 16.23 -23.76 15.00
C PRO A 15 14.87 -23.39 14.38
N ASP A 16 14.07 -22.62 15.14
CA ASP A 16 12.87 -21.97 14.64
C ASP A 16 13.23 -21.23 13.35
N ALA A 17 12.90 -21.84 12.21
CA ALA A 17 12.76 -21.12 10.98
C ALA A 17 11.71 -20.06 11.27
N VAL A 18 12.13 -18.81 11.38
CA VAL A 18 11.22 -17.67 11.38
C VAL A 18 10.53 -17.71 10.01
N VAL A 19 9.39 -18.39 9.96
CA VAL A 19 8.54 -18.40 8.77
C VAL A 19 7.92 -17.02 8.73
N THR A 20 8.61 -16.08 8.08
CA THR A 20 8.03 -14.82 7.68
C THR A 20 7.00 -15.13 6.59
N ASN A 21 5.79 -15.53 7.00
CA ASN A 21 4.61 -15.56 6.14
C ASN A 21 4.23 -14.12 5.79
N GLY A 22 5.11 -13.40 5.10
CA GLY A 22 4.69 -12.24 4.33
C GLY A 22 3.88 -12.82 3.17
N ASN A 23 2.58 -12.52 3.14
CA ASN A 23 1.68 -12.95 2.06
C ASN A 23 2.40 -12.72 0.73
N GLU A 24 2.70 -13.77 -0.04
CA GLU A 24 3.42 -13.62 -1.31
C GLU A 24 2.67 -12.66 -2.26
N ASP A 25 1.35 -12.60 -2.10
CA ASP A 25 0.45 -11.65 -2.77
C ASP A 25 0.73 -10.18 -2.44
N ASP A 26 1.28 -9.87 -1.26
CA ASP A 26 1.63 -8.50 -0.88
C ASP A 26 2.85 -7.97 -1.66
N ARG A 27 3.68 -8.88 -2.21
CA ARG A 27 4.88 -8.56 -2.99
C ARG A 27 4.68 -8.64 -4.50
N ARG A 28 3.56 -9.22 -4.96
CA ARG A 28 3.26 -9.30 -6.39
C ARG A 28 3.03 -7.90 -6.95
N PRO A 29 3.65 -7.52 -8.08
CA PRO A 29 3.33 -6.30 -8.78
C PRO A 29 1.85 -6.28 -9.19
N THR A 30 1.20 -5.15 -8.95
CA THR A 30 -0.21 -4.91 -9.21
C THR A 30 -0.44 -3.43 -9.54
N GLN A 31 -1.68 -3.07 -9.85
CA GLN A 31 -2.08 -1.70 -10.12
C GLN A 31 -3.47 -1.38 -9.55
N THR A 32 -3.72 -0.11 -9.26
CA THR A 32 -5.05 0.37 -8.87
C THR A 32 -5.30 1.76 -9.46
N ARG A 33 -6.57 2.06 -9.73
CA ARG A 33 -7.02 3.37 -10.20
C ARG A 33 -7.85 4.05 -9.13
N ILE A 34 -7.48 5.29 -8.85
CA ILE A 34 -8.12 6.11 -7.84
C ILE A 34 -8.33 7.52 -8.38
N ARG A 35 -9.39 8.16 -7.91
CA ARG A 35 -9.55 9.61 -7.92
C ARG A 35 -9.25 10.13 -6.54
N ILE A 36 -8.50 11.22 -6.45
CA ILE A 36 -8.25 11.94 -5.21
C ILE A 36 -8.61 13.41 -5.37
N ARG A 37 -9.08 14.01 -4.28
CA ARG A 37 -9.25 15.46 -4.16
C ARG A 37 -8.15 15.97 -3.22
N ILE A 38 -7.29 16.82 -3.76
CA ILE A 38 -6.23 17.50 -3.00
C ILE A 38 -6.73 18.91 -2.69
N PRO A 39 -7.07 19.23 -1.43
CA PRO A 39 -7.52 20.55 -1.09
C PRO A 39 -6.41 21.59 -1.23
N LYS A 40 -6.82 22.82 -1.53
CA LYS A 40 -5.90 23.91 -1.93
C LYS A 40 -4.79 24.20 -0.91
N ASN A 41 -4.99 23.90 0.36
CA ASN A 41 -4.00 24.08 1.42
C ASN A 41 -2.77 23.17 1.28
N TYR A 42 -2.80 22.15 0.43
CA TYR A 42 -1.69 21.24 0.18
C TYR A 42 -0.85 21.58 -1.06
N GLN A 43 -1.01 22.77 -1.65
CA GLN A 43 -0.25 23.16 -2.85
C GLN A 43 1.25 23.22 -2.67
N ASP A 44 1.70 23.63 -1.49
CA ASP A 44 3.12 23.72 -1.17
C ASP A 44 3.70 22.34 -0.77
N GLU A 45 2.85 21.30 -0.70
CA GLU A 45 3.27 19.95 -0.38
C GLU A 45 3.38 19.07 -1.65
N PRO A 46 4.46 18.28 -1.79
CA PRO A 46 4.63 17.38 -2.92
C PRO A 46 3.81 16.08 -2.72
N VAL A 47 2.49 16.20 -2.54
CA VAL A 47 1.58 15.10 -2.17
C VAL A 47 1.73 13.89 -3.11
N ILE A 48 1.68 14.13 -4.42
CA ILE A 48 1.79 13.06 -5.43
C ILE A 48 3.24 12.56 -5.54
N SER A 49 4.23 13.45 -5.52
CA SER A 49 5.64 13.05 -5.64
C SER A 49 6.13 12.23 -4.45
N ARG A 50 5.54 12.38 -3.26
CA ARG A 50 5.85 11.53 -2.10
C ARG A 50 5.49 10.07 -2.35
N LEU A 51 4.49 9.77 -3.19
CA LEU A 51 4.16 8.38 -3.57
C LEU A 51 5.34 7.68 -4.24
N THR A 52 6.06 8.38 -5.11
CA THR A 52 7.20 7.81 -5.82
C THR A 52 8.42 7.74 -4.91
N SER A 53 8.73 8.81 -4.17
CA SER A 53 9.96 8.90 -3.38
C SER A 53 9.93 8.14 -2.05
N HIS A 54 8.79 8.05 -1.37
CA HIS A 54 8.67 7.40 -0.06
C HIS A 54 8.05 6.00 -0.11
N TYR A 55 7.16 5.73 -1.07
CA TYR A 55 6.46 4.44 -1.16
C TYR A 55 6.92 3.59 -2.35
N GLY A 56 7.80 4.12 -3.21
CA GLY A 56 8.37 3.39 -4.34
C GLY A 56 7.35 3.03 -5.42
N LEU A 57 6.26 3.79 -5.51
CA LEU A 57 5.24 3.59 -6.54
C LEU A 57 5.64 4.25 -7.86
N THR A 58 5.18 3.67 -8.96
CA THR A 58 5.04 4.41 -10.23
C THR A 58 3.65 5.01 -10.25
N VAL A 59 3.58 6.32 -10.52
CA VAL A 59 2.31 7.07 -10.56
C VAL A 59 2.10 7.63 -11.95
N ASN A 60 0.98 7.28 -12.57
CA ASN A 60 0.52 7.87 -13.81
C ASN A 60 -0.68 8.77 -13.51
N ILE A 61 -0.62 10.04 -13.93
CA ILE A 61 -1.76 10.97 -13.85
C ILE A 61 -2.55 10.79 -15.15
N THR A 62 -3.75 10.21 -15.08
CA THR A 62 -4.58 9.91 -16.25
C THR A 62 -5.51 11.07 -16.59
N ALA A 63 -5.96 11.83 -15.59
CA ALA A 63 -6.69 13.07 -15.75
C ALA A 63 -6.45 13.99 -14.55
N ALA A 64 -6.61 15.30 -14.75
CA ALA A 64 -6.57 16.28 -13.67
C ALA A 64 -7.52 17.44 -13.95
N LEU A 65 -8.20 17.92 -12.92
CA LEU A 65 -8.97 19.15 -12.93
C LEU A 65 -8.42 20.07 -11.83
N LEU A 66 -7.84 21.19 -12.25
CA LEU A 66 -7.21 22.16 -11.36
C LEU A 66 -7.96 23.47 -11.42
N GLY A 67 -8.31 24.03 -10.26
CA GLY A 67 -8.83 25.39 -10.17
C GLY A 67 -7.82 26.41 -10.71
N ALA A 68 -8.31 27.48 -11.34
CA ALA A 68 -7.44 28.54 -11.86
C ALA A 68 -6.60 29.15 -10.72
N ASN A 69 -5.28 29.26 -10.93
CA ASN A 69 -4.31 29.71 -9.92
C ASN A 69 -4.39 28.91 -8.61
N ALA A 70 -4.83 27.65 -8.67
CA ALA A 70 -5.00 26.77 -7.52
C ALA A 70 -5.84 27.43 -6.39
N ARG A 71 -6.81 28.27 -6.74
CA ARG A 71 -7.69 28.87 -5.72
C ARG A 71 -8.67 27.90 -5.09
N ASP A 72 -8.88 26.78 -5.78
CA ASP A 72 -9.80 25.72 -5.46
C ASP A 72 -9.05 24.38 -5.37
N ASP A 73 -9.76 23.38 -4.88
CA ASP A 73 -9.24 22.02 -4.74
C ASP A 73 -8.93 21.41 -6.12
N GLY A 74 -7.89 20.58 -6.16
CA GLY A 74 -7.49 19.84 -7.35
C GLY A 74 -8.05 18.42 -7.32
N TRP A 75 -8.57 17.96 -8.45
CA TRP A 75 -9.00 16.57 -8.64
C TRP A 75 -8.01 15.86 -9.54
N PHE A 76 -7.59 14.66 -9.16
CA PHE A 76 -6.61 13.88 -9.90
C PHE A 76 -7.07 12.44 -10.02
N ASP A 77 -7.07 11.94 -11.25
CA ASP A 77 -7.23 10.52 -11.54
C ASP A 77 -5.83 9.94 -11.71
N LEU A 78 -5.53 8.95 -10.87
CA LEU A 78 -4.22 8.34 -10.75
C LEU A 78 -4.33 6.84 -11.00
N GLU A 79 -3.39 6.32 -11.79
CA GLU A 79 -3.08 4.90 -11.81
C GLU A 79 -1.79 4.67 -11.03
N LEU A 80 -1.89 3.93 -9.94
CA LEU A 80 -0.78 3.55 -9.07
C LEU A 80 -0.30 2.15 -9.45
N ARG A 81 1.01 1.98 -9.66
CA ARG A 81 1.62 0.68 -9.95
C ARG A 81 2.74 0.39 -8.94
N GLY A 82 2.74 -0.81 -8.39
CA GLY A 82 3.68 -1.25 -7.35
C GLY A 82 3.21 -2.57 -6.73
N THR A 83 3.79 -2.98 -5.61
CA THR A 83 3.27 -4.13 -4.87
C THR A 83 2.00 -3.77 -4.09
N SER A 84 1.20 -4.78 -3.72
CA SER A 84 -0.01 -4.55 -2.92
C SER A 84 0.30 -3.86 -1.58
N GLU A 85 1.45 -4.17 -0.96
CA GLU A 85 1.94 -3.51 0.26
C GLU A 85 2.27 -2.02 0.03
N GLN A 86 2.99 -1.70 -1.05
CA GLN A 86 3.34 -0.31 -1.40
C GLN A 86 2.08 0.52 -1.66
N ILE A 87 1.13 -0.03 -2.42
CA ILE A 87 -0.15 0.63 -2.72
C ILE A 87 -0.95 0.84 -1.43
N ARG A 88 -1.04 -0.17 -0.56
CA ARG A 88 -1.74 -0.06 0.73
C ARG A 88 -1.13 1.04 1.59
N SER A 89 0.19 1.08 1.70
CA SER A 89 0.93 2.10 2.46
C SER A 89 0.68 3.52 1.92
N ALA A 90 0.65 3.70 0.60
CA ALA A 90 0.33 4.97 -0.03
C ALA A 90 -1.13 5.42 0.20
N LEU A 91 -2.08 4.49 0.20
CA LEU A 91 -3.48 4.81 0.49
C LEU A 91 -3.68 5.21 1.96
N LEU A 92 -2.93 4.60 2.89
CA LEU A 92 -2.91 5.01 4.29
C LEU A 92 -2.40 6.45 4.44
N TYR A 93 -1.32 6.80 3.73
CA TYR A 93 -0.80 8.18 3.70
C TYR A 93 -1.86 9.21 3.26
N PHE A 94 -2.63 8.93 2.21
CA PHE A 94 -3.72 9.81 1.80
C PHE A 94 -4.82 9.92 2.85
N ASN A 95 -5.13 8.83 3.55
CA ASN A 95 -6.08 8.86 4.66
C ASN A 95 -5.54 9.65 5.87
N GLU A 96 -4.25 9.60 6.17
CA GLU A 96 -3.60 10.40 7.22
C GLU A 96 -3.60 11.90 6.91
N LEU A 97 -3.58 12.26 5.62
CA LEU A 97 -3.75 13.63 5.15
C LEU A 97 -5.21 14.08 5.07
N ASP A 98 -6.16 13.21 5.43
CA ASP A 98 -7.61 13.44 5.33
C ASP A 98 -8.05 13.78 3.89
N LEU A 99 -7.42 13.14 2.90
CA LEU A 99 -7.79 13.28 1.49
C LEU A 99 -8.93 12.31 1.15
N GLU A 100 -9.92 12.83 0.43
CA GLU A 100 -11.00 12.02 -0.11
C GLU A 100 -10.47 11.16 -1.28
N ILE A 101 -10.63 9.84 -1.16
CA ILE A 101 -10.21 8.84 -2.16
C ILE A 101 -11.45 8.11 -2.68
N TRP A 102 -11.63 8.12 -4.00
CA TRP A 102 -12.62 7.28 -4.68
C TRP A 102 -11.88 6.22 -5.49
N LYS A 103 -12.13 4.94 -5.21
CA LYS A 103 -11.60 3.84 -6.02
C LYS A 103 -12.51 3.64 -7.22
N GLU A 104 -11.93 3.51 -8.41
CA GLU A 104 -12.69 2.88 -9.49
C GLU A 104 -12.87 1.41 -9.11
N ASN A 105 -14.12 0.96 -9.01
CA ASN A 105 -14.40 -0.46 -8.86
C ASN A 105 -13.94 -1.13 -10.15
N THR A 106 -12.76 -1.75 -10.13
CA THR A 106 -12.31 -2.72 -11.14
C THR A 106 -13.06 -4.04 -10.99
N GLU A 107 -14.37 -4.00 -10.77
CA GLU A 107 -15.25 -5.12 -11.08
C GLU A 107 -15.63 -4.93 -12.54
N ASP A 108 -14.77 -5.37 -13.47
CA ASP A 108 -15.08 -5.62 -14.91
C ASP A 108 -13.81 -5.84 -15.76
N GLN A 109 -12.73 -6.38 -15.18
CA GLN A 109 -11.70 -7.08 -15.95
C GLN A 109 -11.55 -8.49 -15.37
N SER A 110 -12.63 -9.27 -15.52
CA SER A 110 -12.48 -10.72 -15.64
C SER A 110 -11.78 -10.96 -16.98
N ASP A 111 -10.47 -11.17 -16.92
CA ASP A 111 -9.65 -11.50 -18.07
C ASP A 111 -10.22 -12.77 -18.73
N GLY A 112 -10.92 -12.59 -19.85
CA GLY A 112 -11.24 -13.67 -20.76
C GLY A 112 -9.99 -14.05 -21.54
N TRP A 113 -9.18 -14.96 -20.98
CA TRP A 113 -8.17 -15.76 -21.68
C TRP A 113 -8.06 -17.15 -21.05
#